data_AF-A0A644YDJ9-F1
#
_entry.id   AF-A0A644YDJ9-F1
#
_cell.length_a   1.000
_cell.length_b   1.000
_cell.length_c   1.000
_cell.angle_alpha   90.00
_cell.angle_beta   90.00
_cell.angle_gamma   90.00
#
_symmetry.space_group_name_H-M   'P 1'
#
loop_
_entity.id
_entity.type
_entity.pdbx_description
1 polymer ?
#
loop_
_entity_poly.entity_id
_entity_poly.type
_entity_poly.pdbx_seq_one_letter_code
_entity_poly.pdbx_strand_id
1 'polypeptide(L)'
;MFGVIDSNFRIIIPCEYGMIQFDLTGNLIFVKNGLYGIMDIKENILIPPVYQQFNGFRQIMYTRDPNPYSMVMRDSLYGYINLKGKEVIPCQYKHLGYEIHNNRVFYLENKKYGFLDTTGKVVVSPLYDRVFDFIIDVTAVQKGEKWALINDKGKQITEFIYDMIVGHTWYDQQFVVVYQNKKCGVIDKKGKLVLPVEYEAIHDFSQAIGLKPEFRVTKDGSEYWEKTK
;
A
#
# COMPACT_ATOMS: atom_id res chain seq x y z
N MET A 1 -19.77 6.57 -26.25
CA MET A 1 -20.77 5.88 -25.42
C MET A 1 -20.56 4.39 -25.57
N PHE A 2 -20.93 3.61 -24.55
CA PHE A 2 -20.69 2.17 -24.45
C PHE A 2 -21.98 1.48 -24.00
N GLY A 3 -22.16 0.24 -24.47
CA GLY A 3 -23.21 -0.71 -24.09
C GLY A 3 -22.63 -2.12 -24.15
N VAL A 4 -23.44 -3.14 -23.83
CA VAL A 4 -23.03 -4.56 -23.84
C VAL A 4 -24.00 -5.34 -24.72
N ILE A 5 -23.48 -6.25 -25.53
CA ILE A 5 -24.28 -7.18 -26.34
C ILE A 5 -23.98 -8.63 -25.95
N ASP A 6 -24.94 -9.53 -26.14
CA ASP A 6 -24.72 -10.97 -26.03
C ASP A 6 -24.07 -11.55 -27.30
N SER A 7 -23.78 -12.85 -27.28
CA SER A 7 -23.19 -13.57 -28.43
C SER A 7 -24.14 -13.66 -29.65
N ASN A 8 -25.41 -13.32 -29.49
CA ASN A 8 -26.41 -13.26 -30.55
C ASN A 8 -26.65 -11.81 -31.02
N PHE A 9 -25.76 -10.87 -30.67
CA PHE A 9 -25.83 -9.44 -31.00
C PHE A 9 -27.06 -8.72 -30.40
N ARG A 10 -27.68 -9.28 -29.36
CA ARG A 10 -28.76 -8.61 -28.63
C ARG A 10 -28.16 -7.64 -27.62
N ILE A 11 -28.75 -6.45 -27.52
CA ILE A 11 -28.35 -5.46 -26.52
C ILE A 11 -28.75 -5.99 -25.12
N ILE A 12 -27.75 -6.20 -24.27
CA ILE A 12 -27.90 -6.48 -22.84
C ILE A 12 -27.93 -5.16 -22.06
N ILE A 13 -26.99 -4.26 -22.37
CA ILE A 13 -26.89 -2.93 -21.73
C ILE A 13 -26.95 -1.86 -22.82
N PRO A 14 -27.87 -0.88 -22.74
CA PRO A 14 -27.99 0.18 -23.73
C PRO A 14 -26.71 1.01 -23.91
N CYS A 15 -26.50 1.54 -25.11
CA CYS A 15 -25.32 2.36 -25.44
C CYS A 15 -25.47 3.81 -24.95
N GLU A 16 -25.55 4.00 -23.64
CA GLU A 16 -25.72 5.33 -23.01
C GLU A 16 -24.63 5.68 -21.99
N TYR A 17 -23.68 4.78 -21.76
CA TYR A 17 -22.66 4.94 -20.72
C TYR A 17 -21.37 5.56 -21.28
N GLY A 18 -20.70 6.39 -20.49
CA GLY A 18 -19.40 6.95 -20.84
C GLY A 18 -18.28 5.91 -20.87
N MET A 19 -18.44 4.81 -20.14
CA MET A 19 -17.53 3.67 -20.05
C MET A 19 -18.29 2.47 -19.46
N ILE A 20 -17.93 1.25 -19.86
CA ILE A 20 -18.32 -0.01 -19.21
C ILE A 20 -17.09 -0.91 -19.13
N GLN A 21 -16.83 -1.49 -17.96
CA GLN A 21 -15.77 -2.48 -17.72
C GLN A 21 -16.26 -3.58 -16.78
N PHE A 22 -15.94 -4.83 -17.07
CA PHE A 22 -16.21 -5.94 -16.16
C PHE A 22 -15.20 -5.97 -15.00
N ASP A 23 -15.69 -6.17 -13.78
CA ASP A 23 -14.85 -6.54 -12.64
C ASP A 23 -14.63 -8.07 -12.58
N LEU A 24 -13.77 -8.52 -11.66
CA LEU A 24 -13.42 -9.94 -11.51
C LEU A 24 -14.58 -10.81 -11.01
N THR A 25 -15.68 -10.20 -10.56
CA THR A 25 -16.87 -10.90 -10.08
C THR A 25 -18.01 -10.91 -11.11
N GLY A 26 -17.79 -10.33 -12.28
CA GLY A 26 -18.77 -10.25 -13.36
C GLY A 26 -19.73 -9.05 -13.27
N ASN A 27 -19.50 -8.11 -12.34
CA ASN A 27 -20.25 -6.86 -12.30
C ASN A 27 -19.66 -5.86 -13.31
N LEU A 28 -20.44 -4.84 -13.63
CA LEU A 28 -20.11 -3.77 -14.56
C LEU A 28 -19.77 -2.50 -13.80
N ILE A 29 -18.51 -2.06 -13.88
CA ILE A 29 -18.11 -0.70 -13.55
C ILE A 29 -18.55 0.18 -14.72
N PHE A 30 -19.36 1.19 -14.45
CA PHE A 30 -19.88 2.09 -15.49
C PHE A 30 -19.66 3.56 -15.13
N VAL A 31 -19.62 4.41 -16.15
CA VAL A 31 -19.60 5.88 -15.97
C VAL A 31 -20.87 6.47 -16.56
N LYS A 32 -21.65 7.21 -15.75
CA LYS A 32 -22.83 7.97 -16.17
C LYS A 32 -22.71 9.40 -15.70
N ASN A 33 -22.87 10.37 -16.60
CA ASN A 33 -22.69 11.80 -16.31
C ASN A 33 -21.34 12.15 -15.66
N GLY A 34 -20.28 11.44 -16.04
CA GLY A 34 -18.93 11.64 -15.48
C GLY A 34 -18.71 11.01 -14.09
N LEU A 35 -19.68 10.25 -13.57
CA LEU A 35 -19.58 9.61 -12.25
C LEU A 35 -19.58 8.08 -12.38
N TYR A 36 -18.73 7.43 -11.60
CA TYR A 36 -18.53 5.98 -11.54
C TYR A 36 -19.54 5.31 -10.62
N GLY A 37 -20.18 4.26 -11.12
CA GLY A 37 -21.03 3.34 -10.37
C GLY A 37 -20.71 1.89 -10.72
N ILE A 38 -21.38 0.95 -10.05
CA ILE A 38 -21.32 -0.48 -10.34
C ILE A 38 -22.73 -1.03 -10.45
N MET A 39 -22.98 -1.85 -11.46
CA MET A 39 -24.24 -2.56 -11.65
C MET A 39 -23.99 -4.02 -12.02
N ASP A 40 -24.99 -4.88 -11.86
CA ASP A 40 -24.94 -6.21 -12.45
C ASP A 40 -25.35 -6.17 -13.94
N ILE A 41 -25.29 -7.32 -14.62
CA ILE A 41 -25.68 -7.44 -16.04
C ILE A 41 -27.18 -7.28 -16.29
N LYS A 42 -28.00 -7.17 -15.23
CA LYS A 42 -29.45 -6.92 -15.30
C LYS A 42 -29.79 -5.46 -15.00
N GLU A 43 -28.77 -4.59 -14.99
CA GLU A 43 -28.89 -3.16 -14.67
C GLU A 43 -29.30 -2.85 -13.21
N ASN A 44 -29.18 -3.81 -12.29
CA ASN A 44 -29.35 -3.52 -10.88
C ASN A 44 -28.15 -2.73 -10.38
N ILE A 45 -28.38 -1.49 -9.93
CA ILE A 45 -27.34 -0.63 -9.37
C ILE A 45 -26.87 -1.18 -8.02
N LEU A 46 -25.64 -1.68 -7.98
CA LEU A 46 -24.97 -2.17 -6.77
C LEU A 46 -24.28 -1.02 -6.03
N ILE A 47 -23.66 -0.11 -6.78
CA ILE A 47 -23.06 1.14 -6.27
C ILE A 47 -23.54 2.28 -7.17
N PRO A 48 -24.22 3.30 -6.63
CA PRO A 48 -24.73 4.41 -7.43
C PRO A 48 -23.59 5.24 -8.04
N PRO A 49 -23.81 5.86 -9.22
CA PRO A 49 -22.80 6.66 -9.90
C PRO A 49 -22.60 8.01 -9.20
N VAL A 50 -21.86 8.01 -8.08
CA VAL A 50 -21.66 9.20 -7.23
C VAL A 50 -20.18 9.58 -7.06
N TYR A 51 -19.26 8.79 -7.62
CA TYR A 51 -17.82 9.01 -7.45
C TYR A 51 -17.20 9.59 -8.72
N GLN A 52 -16.36 10.61 -8.56
CA GLN A 52 -15.60 11.24 -9.65
C GLN A 52 -14.40 10.37 -10.08
N GLN A 53 -13.87 9.55 -9.16
CA GLN A 53 -12.86 8.54 -9.45
C GLN A 53 -13.20 7.24 -8.69
N PHE A 54 -12.90 6.11 -9.31
CA PHE A 54 -13.06 4.78 -8.75
C PHE A 54 -11.91 3.89 -9.24
N ASN A 55 -11.07 3.40 -8.33
CA ASN A 55 -9.84 2.68 -8.70
C ASN A 55 -10.04 1.18 -8.96
N GLY A 56 -11.29 0.69 -8.92
CA GLY A 56 -11.56 -0.74 -8.95
C GLY A 56 -11.35 -1.37 -7.57
N PHE A 57 -12.04 -2.48 -7.31
CA PHE A 57 -11.68 -3.36 -6.20
C PHE A 57 -10.42 -4.10 -6.61
N ARG A 58 -9.27 -3.48 -6.35
CA ARG A 58 -7.97 -4.15 -6.51
C ARG A 58 -7.92 -5.28 -5.49
N GLN A 59 -8.24 -6.50 -5.93
CA GLN A 59 -7.65 -7.69 -5.33
C GLN A 59 -6.17 -7.61 -5.67
N ILE A 60 -5.38 -7.02 -4.79
CA ILE A 60 -3.94 -7.03 -5.00
C ILE A 60 -3.58 -8.51 -4.84
N MET A 61 -3.25 -9.17 -5.95
CA MET A 61 -2.82 -10.57 -6.05
C MET A 61 -1.60 -10.91 -5.13
N TYR A 62 -1.16 -9.96 -4.31
CA TYR A 62 0.01 -10.00 -3.46
C TYR A 62 -0.26 -9.70 -1.97
N THR A 63 -1.42 -9.16 -1.56
CA THR A 63 -1.59 -8.67 -0.16
C THR A 63 -2.24 -9.64 0.81
N ARG A 64 -2.72 -10.81 0.37
CA ARG A 64 -3.50 -11.74 1.22
C ARG A 64 -4.66 -11.04 1.98
N ASP A 65 -5.12 -9.88 1.51
CA ASP A 65 -6.20 -9.15 2.19
C ASP A 65 -7.54 -9.81 1.83
N PRO A 66 -8.24 -10.43 2.81
CA PRO A 66 -9.52 -11.06 2.54
C PRO A 66 -10.65 -10.06 2.26
N ASN A 67 -10.42 -8.75 2.43
CA ASN A 67 -11.43 -7.70 2.30
C ASN A 67 -10.99 -6.65 1.27
N PRO A 68 -11.32 -6.81 -0.03
CA PRO A 68 -10.91 -5.84 -1.03
C PRO A 68 -11.65 -4.51 -0.82
N TYR A 69 -10.88 -3.45 -0.68
CA TYR A 69 -11.35 -2.07 -0.66
C TYR A 69 -11.02 -1.37 -1.99
N SER A 70 -11.78 -0.35 -2.33
CA SER A 70 -11.48 0.53 -3.47
C SER A 70 -11.37 1.97 -3.00
N MET A 71 -10.30 2.64 -3.43
CA MET A 71 -10.21 4.08 -3.26
C MET A 71 -11.17 4.77 -4.22
N VAL A 72 -11.93 5.72 -3.68
CA VAL A 72 -12.91 6.53 -4.41
C VAL A 72 -12.70 8.00 -4.13
N MET A 73 -13.18 8.85 -5.05
CA MET A 73 -13.17 10.30 -4.87
C MET A 73 -14.56 10.87 -5.04
N ARG A 74 -15.02 11.68 -4.08
CA ARG A 74 -16.24 12.49 -4.16
C ARG A 74 -15.93 13.89 -3.65
N ASP A 75 -16.44 14.91 -4.33
CA ASP A 75 -16.24 16.32 -3.98
C ASP A 75 -14.74 16.71 -3.85
N SER A 76 -13.89 16.16 -4.74
CA SER A 76 -12.42 16.31 -4.69
C SER A 76 -11.74 15.80 -3.41
N LEU A 77 -12.41 14.91 -2.66
CA LEU A 77 -11.90 14.27 -1.46
C LEU A 77 -11.90 12.74 -1.63
N TYR A 78 -10.85 12.10 -1.14
CA TYR A 78 -10.64 10.67 -1.19
C TYR A 78 -11.22 9.96 0.03
N GLY A 79 -11.68 8.74 -0.21
CA GLY A 79 -12.15 7.77 0.77
C GLY A 79 -11.96 6.34 0.25
N TYR A 80 -12.46 5.38 1.01
CA TYR A 80 -12.46 3.96 0.64
C TYR A 80 -13.83 3.35 0.83
N ILE A 81 -14.22 2.50 -0.12
CA ILE A 81 -15.44 1.69 -0.05
C ILE A 81 -15.11 0.20 -0.04
N ASN A 82 -15.98 -0.59 0.59
CA ASN A 82 -15.94 -2.06 0.47
C ASN A 82 -16.74 -2.54 -0.75
N LEU A 83 -16.76 -3.86 -0.99
CA LEU A 83 -17.51 -4.51 -2.08
C LEU A 83 -19.00 -4.19 -2.12
N LYS A 84 -19.60 -3.79 -0.99
CA LYS A 84 -21.02 -3.41 -0.91
C LYS A 84 -21.24 -1.92 -1.19
N GLY A 85 -20.19 -1.19 -1.59
CA GLY A 85 -20.22 0.26 -1.80
C GLY A 85 -20.32 1.08 -0.53
N LYS A 86 -20.22 0.46 0.66
CA LYS A 86 -20.20 1.20 1.92
C LYS A 86 -18.86 1.90 2.06
N GLU A 87 -18.90 3.21 2.29
CA GLU A 87 -17.72 3.99 2.70
C GLU A 87 -17.22 3.46 4.06
N VAL A 88 -16.06 2.81 4.03
CA VAL A 88 -15.34 2.37 5.23
C VAL A 88 -14.37 3.45 5.71
N ILE A 89 -13.90 4.29 4.79
CA ILE A 89 -13.26 5.58 5.07
C ILE A 89 -14.03 6.62 4.27
N PRO A 90 -14.71 7.59 4.91
CA PRO A 90 -15.48 8.61 4.17
C PRO A 90 -14.62 9.44 3.22
N CYS A 91 -15.22 9.92 2.13
CA CYS A 91 -14.58 10.89 1.22
C CYS A 91 -14.40 12.26 1.89
N GLN A 92 -13.42 12.37 2.78
CA GLN A 92 -13.14 13.59 3.56
C GLN A 92 -11.66 13.99 3.58
N TYR A 93 -10.80 13.24 2.88
CA TYR A 93 -9.35 13.43 2.92
C TYR A 93 -8.82 13.94 1.58
N LYS A 94 -8.08 15.05 1.57
CA LYS A 94 -7.42 15.55 0.34
C LYS A 94 -6.32 14.63 -0.16
N HIS A 95 -5.69 13.89 0.75
CA HIS A 95 -4.54 13.04 0.49
C HIS A 95 -4.63 11.77 1.35
N LEU A 96 -4.83 10.64 0.69
CA LEU A 96 -4.76 9.29 1.27
C LEU A 96 -3.72 8.47 0.50
N GLY A 97 -3.14 7.48 1.19
CA GLY A 97 -2.39 6.43 0.52
C GLY A 97 -3.27 5.69 -0.48
N TYR A 98 -2.68 5.31 -1.62
CA TYR A 98 -3.37 4.60 -2.71
C TYR A 98 -3.75 3.17 -2.37
N GLU A 99 -3.07 2.57 -1.39
CA GLU A 99 -3.25 1.20 -0.96
C GLU A 99 -3.40 1.15 0.56
N ILE A 100 -4.18 0.15 1.01
CA ILE A 100 -4.25 -0.23 2.42
C ILE A 100 -3.19 -1.30 2.63
N HIS A 101 -2.23 -1.02 3.49
CA HIS A 101 -1.19 -1.96 3.91
C HIS A 101 -1.36 -2.24 5.40
N ASN A 102 -1.23 -3.50 5.81
CA ASN A 102 -1.32 -3.88 7.24
C ASN A 102 -2.57 -3.35 7.94
N ASN A 103 -3.74 -3.40 7.27
CA ASN A 103 -5.03 -2.88 7.76
C ASN A 103 -5.02 -1.38 8.10
N ARG A 104 -4.14 -0.60 7.48
CA ARG A 104 -4.09 0.86 7.64
C ARG A 104 -3.80 1.56 6.33
N VAL A 105 -4.10 2.85 6.31
CA VAL A 105 -3.74 3.76 5.22
C VAL A 105 -3.18 5.04 5.83
N PHE A 106 -2.15 5.62 5.22
CA PHE A 106 -1.67 6.92 5.66
C PHE A 106 -2.55 8.05 5.09
N TYR A 107 -2.63 9.14 5.82
CA TYR A 107 -3.28 10.38 5.37
C TYR A 107 -2.36 11.57 5.66
N LEU A 108 -2.49 12.63 4.86
CA LEU A 108 -1.67 13.84 5.01
C LEU A 108 -2.56 15.01 5.45
N GLU A 109 -2.21 15.60 6.59
CA GLU A 109 -2.87 16.77 7.15
C GLU A 109 -1.80 17.71 7.72
N ASN A 110 -1.93 19.02 7.48
CA ASN A 110 -0.96 20.03 7.94
C ASN A 110 0.51 19.69 7.60
N LYS A 111 0.74 19.13 6.41
CA LYS A 111 2.05 18.67 5.91
C LYS A 111 2.71 17.55 6.73
N LYS A 112 1.94 16.86 7.59
CA LYS A 112 2.38 15.69 8.35
C LYS A 112 1.53 14.47 8.01
N TYR A 113 2.15 13.31 8.03
CA TYR A 113 1.48 12.04 7.81
C TYR A 113 1.03 11.42 9.13
N GLY A 114 -0.20 10.90 9.12
CA GLY A 114 -0.78 10.03 10.14
C GLY A 114 -1.29 8.73 9.52
N PHE A 115 -1.91 7.87 10.33
CA PHE A 115 -2.47 6.60 9.88
C PHE A 115 -3.91 6.44 10.35
N LEU A 116 -4.76 5.92 9.47
CA LEU A 116 -6.13 5.48 9.74
C LEU A 116 -6.17 3.95 9.66
N ASP A 117 -7.04 3.31 10.44
CA ASP A 117 -7.41 1.93 10.20
C ASP A 117 -8.43 1.83 9.05
N THR A 118 -8.81 0.60 8.67
CA THR A 118 -9.80 0.33 7.62
C THR A 118 -11.22 0.78 7.96
N THR A 119 -11.49 1.25 9.19
CA THR A 119 -12.76 1.86 9.60
C THR A 119 -12.72 3.39 9.57
N GLY A 120 -11.58 3.98 9.18
CA GLY A 120 -11.36 5.41 9.16
C GLY A 120 -11.01 6.00 10.52
N LYS A 121 -10.78 5.18 11.54
CA LYS A 121 -10.36 5.66 12.87
C LYS A 121 -8.88 5.99 12.85
N VAL A 122 -8.51 7.11 13.45
CA VAL A 122 -7.12 7.53 13.61
C VAL A 122 -6.37 6.54 14.52
N VAL A 123 -5.38 5.86 13.95
CA VAL A 123 -4.42 5.01 14.68
C VAL A 123 -3.25 5.88 15.15
N VAL A 124 -2.77 6.77 14.29
CA VAL A 124 -1.71 7.73 14.58
C VAL A 124 -2.11 9.08 14.02
N SER A 125 -2.15 10.10 14.89
CA SER A 125 -2.39 11.48 14.45
C SER A 125 -1.23 11.98 13.56
N PRO A 126 -1.44 13.01 12.72
CA PRO A 126 -0.43 13.48 11.78
C PRO A 126 0.80 13.97 12.53
N LEU A 127 1.94 13.31 12.33
CA LEU A 127 3.16 13.61 13.08
C LEU A 127 4.45 13.39 12.30
N TYR A 128 4.43 12.61 11.23
CA TYR A 128 5.62 12.24 10.46
C TYR A 128 5.82 13.17 9.26
N ASP A 129 7.07 13.49 8.94
CA ASP A 129 7.44 14.29 7.76
C ASP A 129 7.30 13.50 6.47
N ARG A 130 7.64 12.20 6.53
CA ARG A 130 7.52 11.26 5.41
C ARG A 130 7.11 9.88 5.94
N VAL A 131 6.48 9.11 5.08
CA VAL A 131 6.12 7.72 5.30
C VAL A 131 6.59 6.92 4.10
N PHE A 132 7.20 5.78 4.35
CA PHE A 132 7.45 4.77 3.36
C PHE A 132 6.86 3.45 3.88
N ASP A 133 5.73 3.09 3.30
CA ASP A 133 5.02 1.88 3.70
C ASP A 133 5.55 0.70 2.89
N PHE A 134 6.02 -0.31 3.60
CA PHE A 134 6.51 -1.52 3.00
C PHE A 134 5.34 -2.52 2.89
N ILE A 135 5.40 -3.44 1.93
CA ILE A 135 4.48 -4.60 1.87
C ILE A 135 4.89 -5.64 2.93
N ILE A 136 5.29 -5.21 4.12
CA ILE A 136 5.71 -6.05 5.25
C ILE A 136 5.10 -5.44 6.53
N ASP A 137 5.02 -6.19 7.64
CA ASP A 137 4.34 -5.75 8.90
C ASP A 137 5.00 -4.57 9.65
N VAL A 138 5.85 -3.78 8.99
CA VAL A 138 6.49 -2.58 9.51
C VAL A 138 6.42 -1.45 8.49
N THR A 139 6.47 -0.21 8.98
CA THR A 139 6.48 1.00 8.13
C THR A 139 7.64 1.88 8.55
N ALA A 140 8.39 2.40 7.58
CA ALA A 140 9.41 3.40 7.85
C ALA A 140 8.76 4.79 7.88
N VAL A 141 9.10 5.56 8.91
CA VAL A 141 8.58 6.91 9.11
C VAL A 141 9.71 7.87 9.41
N GLN A 142 9.61 9.11 8.93
CA GLN A 142 10.61 10.15 9.14
C GLN A 142 10.09 11.21 10.12
N LYS A 143 10.95 11.64 11.05
CA LYS A 143 10.77 12.87 11.82
C LYS A 143 12.04 13.70 11.73
N GLY A 144 11.92 14.94 11.28
CA GLY A 144 13.08 15.77 10.95
C GLY A 144 13.91 15.08 9.87
N GLU A 145 15.19 14.86 10.14
CA GLU A 145 16.12 14.25 9.19
C GLU A 145 16.24 12.73 9.33
N LYS A 146 15.71 12.15 10.42
CA LYS A 146 15.94 10.74 10.76
C LYS A 146 14.71 9.88 10.56
N TRP A 147 14.96 8.61 10.27
CA TRP A 147 13.98 7.56 10.05
C TRP A 147 13.96 6.55 11.21
N ALA A 148 12.80 5.96 11.42
CA ALA A 148 12.55 4.86 12.34
C ALA A 148 11.52 3.89 11.76
N LEU A 149 11.47 2.67 12.31
CA LEU A 149 10.40 1.72 12.06
C LEU A 149 9.27 1.88 13.10
N ILE A 150 8.04 1.72 12.65
CA ILE A 150 6.84 1.54 13.48
C ILE A 150 6.11 0.26 13.10
N ASN A 151 5.41 -0.36 14.05
CA ASN A 151 4.51 -1.48 13.76
C ASN A 151 3.15 -0.98 13.22
N ASP A 152 2.27 -1.90 12.86
CA ASP A 152 0.88 -1.71 12.42
C ASP A 152 0.04 -0.81 13.35
N LYS A 153 0.28 -0.91 14.66
CA LYS A 153 -0.38 -0.09 15.71
C LYS A 153 0.23 1.30 15.89
N GLY A 154 1.24 1.66 15.09
CA GLY A 154 1.93 2.95 15.20
C GLY A 154 2.96 3.05 16.32
N LYS A 155 3.27 1.94 16.99
CA LYS A 155 4.29 1.89 18.05
C LYS A 155 5.68 1.86 17.42
N GLN A 156 6.55 2.73 17.91
CA GLN A 156 7.97 2.75 17.56
C GLN A 156 8.64 1.41 17.84
N ILE A 157 9.39 0.93 16.84
CA ILE A 157 10.20 -0.30 16.89
C ILE A 157 11.69 0.06 17.03
N THR A 158 12.15 1.07 16.29
CA THR A 158 13.53 1.58 16.37
C THR A 158 13.54 3.06 16.74
N GLU A 159 14.64 3.55 17.28
CA GLU A 159 14.82 5.00 17.47
C GLU A 159 14.93 5.74 16.14
N PHE A 160 14.67 7.05 16.15
CA PHE A 160 14.86 7.97 15.03
C PHE A 160 16.34 8.30 14.83
N ILE A 161 17.12 7.30 14.41
CA ILE A 161 18.59 7.40 14.32
C ILE A 161 19.14 7.14 12.92
N TYR A 162 18.31 6.62 12.00
CA TYR A 162 18.75 6.25 10.65
C TYR A 162 18.61 7.42 9.68
N ASP A 163 19.58 7.57 8.79
CA ASP A 163 19.53 8.56 7.71
C ASP A 163 18.55 8.14 6.61
N MET A 164 18.38 6.82 6.43
CA MET A 164 17.46 6.23 5.47
C MET A 164 17.11 4.81 5.89
N ILE A 165 15.89 4.37 5.60
CA ILE A 165 15.47 2.98 5.69
C ILE A 165 14.91 2.59 4.32
N VAL A 166 15.41 1.50 3.76
CA VAL A 166 14.94 0.97 2.48
C VAL A 166 14.48 -0.47 2.67
N GLY A 167 13.33 -0.76 2.08
CA GLY A 167 12.78 -2.10 2.01
C GLY A 167 13.13 -2.63 0.64
N HIS A 168 13.82 -3.75 0.60
CA HIS A 168 14.12 -4.38 -0.67
C HIS A 168 12.95 -5.29 -1.07
N THR A 169 12.56 -5.21 -2.33
CA THR A 169 11.43 -5.94 -2.93
C THR A 169 11.78 -7.39 -3.27
N TRP A 170 12.96 -7.86 -2.88
CA TRP A 170 13.35 -9.25 -3.10
C TRP A 170 12.46 -10.16 -2.26
N TYR A 171 12.24 -11.37 -2.77
CA TYR A 171 11.22 -12.37 -2.38
C TYR A 171 11.04 -12.67 -0.89
N ASP A 172 11.85 -12.09 0.02
CA ASP A 172 11.70 -12.21 1.45
C ASP A 172 11.39 -10.88 2.14
N GLN A 173 10.18 -10.78 2.66
CA GLN A 173 9.61 -9.63 3.36
C GLN A 173 10.12 -9.48 4.81
N GLN A 174 11.25 -10.10 5.17
CA GLN A 174 11.69 -10.25 6.56
C GLN A 174 12.69 -9.20 7.05
N PHE A 175 13.41 -8.54 6.13
CA PHE A 175 14.52 -7.65 6.48
C PHE A 175 14.37 -6.28 5.84
N VAL A 176 14.94 -5.28 6.48
CA VAL A 176 15.11 -3.94 5.90
C VAL A 176 16.55 -3.49 6.03
N VAL A 177 17.02 -2.74 5.05
CA VAL A 177 18.36 -2.14 5.07
C VAL A 177 18.24 -0.75 5.68
N VAL A 178 19.16 -0.45 6.59
CA VAL A 178 19.23 0.83 7.29
C VAL A 178 20.56 1.50 7.00
N TYR A 179 20.51 2.81 6.78
CA TYR A 179 21.68 3.65 6.57
C TYR A 179 21.88 4.57 7.77
N GLN A 180 23.12 4.66 8.25
CA GLN A 180 23.53 5.59 9.29
C GLN A 180 24.98 6.00 9.07
N ASN A 181 25.27 7.30 9.08
CA ASN A 181 26.62 7.86 8.96
C ASN A 181 27.37 7.34 7.71
N LYS A 182 26.69 7.29 6.56
CA LYS A 182 27.20 6.78 5.26
C LYS A 182 27.55 5.29 5.23
N LYS A 183 27.24 4.54 6.28
CA LYS A 183 27.33 3.07 6.29
C LYS A 183 25.93 2.47 6.33
N CYS A 184 25.82 1.19 6.01
CA CYS A 184 24.58 0.45 6.01
C CYS A 184 24.71 -0.86 6.79
N GLY A 185 23.55 -1.35 7.24
CA GLY A 185 23.37 -2.62 7.91
C GLY A 185 21.97 -3.17 7.65
N VAL A 186 21.65 -4.31 8.26
CA VAL A 186 20.37 -4.99 8.09
C VAL A 186 19.71 -5.17 9.44
N ILE A 187 18.42 -4.86 9.54
CA ILE A 187 17.60 -5.17 10.71
C ILE A 187 16.42 -6.07 10.34
N ASP A 188 15.94 -6.85 11.30
CA ASP A 188 14.68 -7.57 11.19
C ASP A 188 13.46 -6.65 11.48
N LYS A 189 12.25 -7.18 11.28
CA LYS A 189 10.99 -6.48 11.61
C LYS A 189 10.84 -6.06 13.08
N LYS A 190 11.64 -6.62 13.99
CA LYS A 190 11.65 -6.26 15.41
C LYS A 190 12.70 -5.18 15.72
N GLY A 191 13.39 -4.68 14.70
CA GLY A 191 14.45 -3.68 14.85
C GLY A 191 15.79 -4.25 15.32
N LYS A 192 15.95 -5.58 15.36
CA LYS A 192 17.19 -6.19 15.79
C LYS A 192 18.17 -6.22 14.63
N LEU A 193 19.43 -5.83 14.89
CA LEU A 193 20.53 -5.96 13.93
C LEU A 193 20.73 -7.43 13.54
N VAL A 194 20.58 -7.67 12.25
CA VAL A 194 20.92 -8.89 11.54
C VAL A 194 22.36 -8.77 11.01
N LEU A 195 22.67 -7.60 10.45
CA LEU A 195 24.04 -7.16 10.14
C LEU A 195 24.32 -5.79 10.78
N PRO A 196 25.49 -5.59 11.39
CA PRO A 196 25.87 -4.31 11.97
C PRO A 196 25.96 -3.20 10.90
N VAL A 197 25.83 -1.94 11.33
CA VAL A 197 25.91 -0.78 10.42
C VAL A 197 27.37 -0.39 10.20
N GLU A 198 28.07 -1.14 9.36
CA GLU A 198 29.50 -0.96 9.07
C GLU A 198 29.87 -1.14 7.59
N TYR A 199 28.90 -1.50 6.75
CA TYR A 199 29.12 -1.82 5.34
C TYR A 199 28.92 -0.58 4.46
N GLU A 200 29.61 -0.52 3.33
CA GLU A 200 29.48 0.55 2.33
C GLU A 200 28.25 0.33 1.45
N ALA A 201 27.93 -0.94 1.17
CA ALA A 201 26.75 -1.34 0.43
C ALA A 201 26.28 -2.74 0.83
N ILE A 202 24.98 -2.98 0.68
CA ILE A 202 24.33 -4.29 0.72
C ILE A 202 23.63 -4.46 -0.63
N HIS A 203 24.00 -5.48 -1.40
CA HIS A 203 23.62 -5.61 -2.82
C HIS A 203 22.45 -6.56 -3.04
N ASP A 204 22.56 -7.76 -2.51
CA ASP A 204 21.58 -8.83 -2.59
C ASP A 204 21.76 -9.78 -1.39
N PHE A 205 20.82 -10.69 -1.20
CA PHE A 205 20.93 -11.76 -0.22
C PHE A 205 20.47 -13.08 -0.84
N SER A 206 21.01 -14.18 -0.31
CA SER A 206 20.56 -15.52 -0.62
C SER A 206 20.06 -16.18 0.66
N GLN A 207 18.92 -16.87 0.57
CA GLN A 207 18.39 -17.68 1.65
C GLN A 207 17.82 -18.97 1.08
N ALA A 208 18.52 -20.08 1.30
CA ALA A 208 17.93 -21.39 1.06
C ALA A 208 17.01 -21.75 2.23
N ILE A 209 15.92 -22.48 1.95
CA ILE A 209 15.00 -22.97 2.97
C ILE A 209 15.78 -23.75 4.03
N GLY A 210 15.66 -23.36 5.30
CA GLY A 210 16.35 -24.01 6.42
C GLY A 210 17.79 -23.51 6.68
N LEU A 211 18.30 -22.56 5.89
CA LEU A 211 19.59 -21.92 6.13
C LEU A 211 19.43 -20.48 6.62
N LYS A 212 20.45 -20.01 7.33
CA LYS A 212 20.59 -18.59 7.67
C LYS A 212 20.81 -17.78 6.39
N PRO A 213 20.20 -16.59 6.27
CA PRO A 213 20.45 -15.73 5.13
C PRO A 213 21.92 -15.29 5.08
N GLU A 214 22.45 -15.20 3.86
CA GLU A 214 23.77 -14.66 3.55
C GLU A 214 23.59 -13.42 2.68
N PHE A 215 24.32 -12.35 2.97
CA PHE A 215 24.21 -11.07 2.29
C PHE A 215 25.49 -10.77 1.53
N ARG A 216 25.37 -10.31 0.28
CA ARG A 216 26.52 -9.76 -0.43
C ARG A 216 26.70 -8.31 -0.02
N VAL A 217 27.88 -8.01 0.51
CA VAL A 217 28.20 -6.71 1.09
C VAL A 217 29.49 -6.17 0.50
N THR A 218 29.64 -4.84 0.50
CA THR A 218 30.91 -4.16 0.25
C THR A 218 31.46 -3.62 1.57
N LYS A 219 32.72 -3.95 1.89
CA LYS A 219 33.46 -3.36 3.00
C LYS A 219 34.91 -3.16 2.58
N ASP A 220 35.47 -1.99 2.89
CA ASP A 220 36.85 -1.62 2.57
C ASP A 220 37.16 -1.79 1.06
N GLY A 221 36.20 -1.42 0.20
CA GLY A 221 36.32 -1.51 -1.26
C GLY A 221 36.25 -2.91 -1.86
N SER A 222 36.02 -3.96 -1.07
CA SER A 222 35.91 -5.35 -1.55
C SER A 222 34.52 -5.92 -1.27
N GLU A 223 34.07 -6.82 -2.15
CA GLU A 223 32.80 -7.54 -2.00
C GLU A 223 32.98 -8.95 -1.46
N TYR A 224 32.09 -9.38 -0.57
CA TYR A 224 32.03 -10.75 -0.06
C TYR A 224 30.63 -11.11 0.45
N TRP A 225 30.44 -12.40 0.73
CA TRP A 225 29.23 -12.93 1.35
C TRP A 225 29.38 -12.95 2.87
N GLU A 226 28.52 -12.22 3.57
CA GLU A 226 28.45 -12.17 5.02
C GLU A 226 27.33 -13.10 5.52
N LYS A 227 27.67 -14.00 6.44
CA LYS A 227 26.70 -14.91 7.05
C LYS A 227 26.09 -14.25 8.27
N THR A 228 24.78 -14.38 8.42
CA THR A 228 24.11 -13.87 9.62
C THR A 228 24.45 -14.69 10.87
N LYS A 229 24.56 -13.98 12.00
CA LYS A 229 24.94 -14.55 13.30
C LYS A 229 23.88 -15.47 13.89
#